data_AF-A0A126R1P7-F1
#
_entry.id   AF-A0A126R1P7-F1
#
_cell.length_a   1.000
_cell.length_b   1.000
_cell.length_c   1.000
_cell.angle_alpha   90.00
_cell.angle_beta   90.00
_cell.angle_gamma   90.00
#
_symmetry.space_group_name_H-M   'P 1'
#
loop_
_entity.id
_entity.type
_entity.pdbx_description
1 polymer ?
#
loop_
_entity_poly.entity_id
_entity_poly.type
_entity_poly.pdbx_seq_one_letter_code
_entity_poly.pdbx_strand_id
1 'polypeptide(L)'
;MGAWPELDTEINVNVDTSDLDQLIDLINSSDLSEVFAPATEIFTDLKKGIEDGSSKGAKELAERTKSLQELTIGLNGSIARGALLNSINVEETGDRSYLVGTSIEHFYPLTIEKGRGAVVPVTKKFLHYYTLSGVEIFSKYSSPTSPKPFVELAYQQVLGEAEDIIWRNIANVTDR
;
A
#
# COMPACT_ATOMS: atom_id res chain seq x y z
N MET A 1 -13.97 -6.39 -1.10
CA MET A 1 -13.21 -6.58 -2.37
C MET A 1 -13.23 -8.04 -2.84
N GLY A 2 -12.85 -8.34 -4.09
CA GLY A 2 -12.43 -9.70 -4.46
C GLY A 2 -11.03 -9.95 -3.90
N ALA A 3 -10.78 -11.08 -3.23
CA ALA A 3 -9.51 -11.33 -2.57
C ALA A 3 -8.42 -11.77 -3.56
N TRP A 4 -7.37 -10.98 -3.69
CA TRP A 4 -6.23 -11.22 -4.58
C TRP A 4 -4.94 -10.99 -3.80
N PRO A 5 -4.33 -12.02 -3.19
CA PRO A 5 -3.12 -11.87 -2.35
C PRO A 5 -1.95 -11.15 -3.03
N GLU A 6 -1.95 -11.14 -4.35
CA GLU A 6 -0.94 -10.62 -5.27
C GLU A 6 -1.15 -9.13 -5.59
N LEU A 7 -2.36 -8.64 -5.37
CA LEU A 7 -2.81 -7.27 -5.58
C LEU A 7 -3.21 -6.56 -4.28
N ASP A 8 -3.35 -7.32 -3.20
CA ASP A 8 -3.85 -6.86 -1.92
C ASP A 8 -2.68 -6.57 -0.98
N THR A 9 -2.67 -5.37 -0.41
CA THR A 9 -1.75 -4.97 0.65
C THR A 9 -2.56 -4.66 1.91
N GLU A 10 -2.34 -5.43 2.96
CA GLU A 10 -2.92 -5.17 4.27
C GLU A 10 -1.99 -4.26 5.07
N ILE A 11 -2.57 -3.20 5.62
CA ILE A 11 -1.90 -2.23 6.47
C ILE A 11 -2.56 -2.33 7.84
N ASN A 12 -1.75 -2.60 8.87
CA ASN A 12 -2.19 -2.64 10.25
C ASN A 12 -1.19 -1.85 11.09
N VAL A 13 -1.65 -0.77 11.73
CA VAL A 13 -0.82 0.07 12.59
C VAL A 13 -1.20 -0.18 14.04
N ASN A 14 -0.33 -0.90 14.75
CA ASN A 14 -0.46 -1.11 16.18
C ASN A 14 0.30 -0.03 16.95
N VAL A 15 -0.39 0.63 17.87
CA VAL A 15 0.22 1.53 18.84
C VAL A 15 -0.02 0.99 20.23
N ASP A 16 1.06 0.92 21.00
CA ASP A 16 1.01 0.59 22.41
C ASP A 16 1.07 1.89 23.25
N THR A 17 0.00 2.18 23.98
CA THR A 17 -0.12 3.29 24.92
C THR A 17 -0.23 2.82 26.38
N SER A 18 0.05 1.54 26.64
CA SER A 18 -0.16 0.92 27.96
C SER A 18 0.66 1.54 29.09
N ASP A 19 1.86 2.07 28.79
CA ASP A 19 2.69 2.78 29.77
C ASP A 19 2.05 4.10 30.21
N LEU A 20 1.37 4.81 29.28
CA LEU A 20 0.62 6.03 29.61
C LEU A 20 -0.59 5.71 30.48
N ASP A 21 -1.27 4.60 30.21
CA ASP A 21 -2.39 4.13 31.03
C ASP A 21 -1.93 3.81 32.46
N GLN A 22 -0.82 3.11 32.63
CA GLN A 22 -0.25 2.82 33.94
C GLN A 22 0.13 4.09 34.70
N LEU A 23 0.69 5.10 34.03
CA LEU A 23 1.03 6.39 34.63
C LEU A 23 -0.20 7.17 35.09
N ILE A 24 -1.23 7.23 34.24
CA ILE A 24 -2.51 7.87 34.56
C ILE A 24 -3.15 7.20 35.78
N ASP A 25 -3.20 5.87 35.79
CA ASP A 25 -3.79 5.09 36.88
C ASP A 25 -2.99 5.24 38.19
N LEU A 26 -1.66 5.29 38.12
CA LEU A 26 -0.80 5.52 39.28
C LEU A 26 -1.05 6.89 39.91
N ILE A 27 -1.19 7.94 39.09
CA ILE A 27 -1.44 9.29 39.58
C ILE A 27 -2.84 9.36 40.23
N ASN A 28 -3.84 8.82 39.55
CA ASN A 28 -5.23 8.84 40.02
C ASN A 28 -5.47 8.01 41.30
N SER A 29 -4.68 6.96 41.51
CA SER A 29 -4.76 6.12 42.73
C SER A 29 -3.95 6.66 43.91
N SER A 30 -3.19 7.74 43.72
CA SER A 30 -2.38 8.35 44.78
C SER A 30 -3.14 9.41 45.58
N ASP A 31 -2.75 9.60 46.84
CA ASP A 31 -3.23 10.70 47.70
C ASP A 31 -2.87 12.10 47.16
N LEU A 32 -2.07 12.17 46.08
CA LEU A 32 -1.62 13.39 45.41
C LEU A 32 -2.37 13.65 44.09
N SER A 33 -3.45 12.91 43.81
CA SER A 33 -4.24 13.04 42.58
C SER A 33 -4.69 14.48 42.29
N GLU A 34 -5.10 15.25 43.32
CA GLU A 34 -5.47 16.65 43.17
C GLU A 34 -4.26 17.56 42.81
N VAL A 35 -3.06 17.23 43.29
CA VAL A 35 -1.83 17.99 43.01
C VAL A 35 -1.33 17.71 41.59
N PHE A 36 -1.50 16.48 41.11
CA PHE A 36 -1.04 16.03 39.80
C PHE A 36 -2.13 15.97 38.73
N ALA A 37 -3.35 16.42 39.02
CA ALA A 37 -4.44 16.48 38.04
C ALA A 37 -4.04 17.15 36.70
N PRO A 38 -3.26 18.26 36.68
CA PRO A 38 -2.78 18.83 35.42
C PRO A 38 -1.84 17.91 34.63
N ALA A 39 -1.05 17.07 35.30
CA ALA A 39 -0.17 16.12 34.64
C ALA A 39 -0.97 14.95 34.03
N THR A 40 -2.01 14.48 34.72
CA THR A 40 -2.92 13.45 34.20
C THR A 40 -3.64 13.92 32.93
N GLU A 41 -4.04 15.19 32.89
CA GLU A 41 -4.65 15.81 31.68
C GLU A 41 -3.67 15.80 30.51
N ILE A 42 -2.41 16.21 30.73
CA ILE A 42 -1.36 16.17 29.71
C ILE A 42 -1.13 14.73 29.18
N PHE A 43 -1.08 13.73 30.06
CA PHE A 43 -0.89 12.34 29.63
C PHE A 43 -2.11 11.79 28.87
N THR A 44 -3.31 12.19 29.26
CA THR A 44 -4.55 11.81 28.56
C THR A 44 -4.59 12.43 27.17
N ASP A 45 -4.23 13.71 27.05
CA ASP A 45 -4.16 14.42 25.78
C ASP A 45 -3.05 13.85 24.88
N LEU A 46 -1.89 13.51 25.44
CA LEU A 46 -0.81 12.84 24.72
C LEU A 46 -1.26 11.47 24.18
N LYS A 47 -1.89 10.64 25.03
CA LYS A 47 -2.43 9.33 24.62
C LYS A 47 -3.38 9.49 23.43
N LYS A 48 -4.35 10.40 23.56
CA LYS A 48 -5.33 10.67 22.51
C LYS A 48 -4.65 11.20 21.23
N GLY A 49 -3.64 12.06 21.36
CA GLY A 49 -2.87 12.57 20.24
C GLY A 49 -2.12 11.49 19.47
N ILE A 50 -1.54 10.51 20.18
CA ILE A 50 -0.90 9.35 19.57
C ILE A 50 -1.93 8.46 18.86
N GLU A 51 -3.06 8.18 19.50
CA GLU A 51 -4.14 7.36 18.90
C GLU A 51 -4.70 8.02 17.62
N ASP A 52 -5.08 9.30 17.70
CA ASP A 52 -5.60 10.07 16.56
C ASP A 52 -4.55 10.22 15.45
N GLY A 53 -3.29 10.49 15.82
CA GLY A 53 -2.19 10.64 14.88
C GLY A 53 -1.88 9.33 14.14
N SER A 54 -1.89 8.21 14.85
CA SER A 54 -1.66 6.90 14.25
C SER A 54 -2.80 6.47 13.31
N SER A 55 -4.05 6.78 13.65
CA SER A 55 -5.21 6.58 12.76
C SER A 55 -5.10 7.38 11.46
N LYS A 56 -4.74 8.66 11.56
CA LYS A 56 -4.48 9.51 10.38
C LYS A 56 -3.31 8.99 9.55
N GLY A 57 -2.22 8.60 10.21
CA GLY A 57 -1.04 8.04 9.57
C GLY A 57 -1.36 6.74 8.80
N ALA A 58 -2.12 5.82 9.42
CA ALA A 58 -2.52 4.56 8.80
C ALA A 58 -3.36 4.80 7.53
N LYS A 59 -4.30 5.74 7.58
CA LYS A 59 -5.11 6.13 6.43
C LYS A 59 -4.26 6.77 5.32
N GLU A 60 -3.36 7.68 5.68
CA GLU A 60 -2.46 8.30 4.71
C GLU A 60 -1.55 7.26 4.04
N LEU A 61 -1.04 6.31 4.80
CA LEU A 61 -0.22 5.21 4.30
C LEU A 61 -1.00 4.35 3.29
N ALA A 62 -2.28 4.08 3.56
CA ALA A 62 -3.15 3.34 2.65
C ALA A 62 -3.39 4.09 1.33
N GLU A 63 -3.68 5.39 1.38
CA GLU A 63 -3.84 6.22 0.18
C GLU A 63 -2.54 6.36 -0.63
N ARG A 64 -1.40 6.44 0.07
CA ARG A 64 -0.08 6.43 -0.55
C ARG A 64 0.20 5.11 -1.26
N THR A 65 -0.13 3.99 -0.62
CA THR A 65 -0.01 2.64 -1.20
C THR A 65 -0.85 2.51 -2.46
N LYS A 66 -2.12 2.94 -2.41
CA LYS A 66 -3.00 2.98 -3.58
C LYS A 66 -2.38 3.78 -4.73
N SER A 67 -1.90 4.98 -4.45
CA SER A 67 -1.30 5.87 -5.46
C SER A 67 -0.08 5.25 -6.13
N LEU A 68 0.79 4.59 -5.36
CA LEU A 68 1.98 3.92 -5.87
C LEU A 68 1.64 2.65 -6.67
N GLN A 69 0.62 1.92 -6.26
CA GLN A 69 0.09 0.77 -6.98
C GLN A 69 -0.52 1.20 -8.33
N GLU A 70 -1.34 2.25 -8.34
CA GLU A 70 -1.88 2.87 -9.56
C GLU A 70 -0.75 3.35 -10.49
N LEU A 71 0.27 4.02 -9.95
CA LEU A 71 1.44 4.45 -10.73
C LEU A 71 2.17 3.25 -11.35
N THR A 72 2.44 2.20 -10.57
CA THR A 72 3.17 1.00 -11.03
C THR A 72 2.39 0.26 -12.11
N ILE A 73 1.08 0.11 -11.93
CA ILE A 73 0.16 -0.42 -12.94
C ILE A 73 0.15 0.48 -14.19
N GLY A 74 0.06 1.80 -14.00
CA GLY A 74 0.04 2.80 -15.06
C GLY A 74 1.32 2.79 -15.91
N LEU A 75 2.48 2.56 -15.31
CA LEU A 75 3.76 2.44 -16.01
C LEU A 75 3.95 1.07 -16.67
N ASN A 76 3.15 0.06 -16.33
CA ASN A 76 3.28 -1.27 -16.90
C ASN A 76 2.71 -1.35 -18.32
N GLY A 77 3.61 -1.30 -19.31
CA GLY A 77 3.26 -1.43 -20.73
C GLY A 77 2.76 -2.82 -21.18
N SER A 78 2.72 -3.81 -20.28
CA SER A 78 2.49 -5.22 -20.63
C SER A 78 1.05 -5.68 -20.40
N ILE A 79 0.17 -4.82 -19.88
CA ILE A 79 -1.23 -5.15 -19.57
C ILE A 79 -2.21 -4.10 -20.11
N ALA A 80 -3.48 -4.50 -20.29
CA ALA A 80 -4.59 -3.60 -20.49
C ALA A 80 -4.95 -2.92 -19.14
N ARG A 81 -4.62 -1.63 -19.01
CA ARG A 81 -4.61 -0.92 -17.72
C ARG A 81 -5.95 -0.33 -17.29
N GLY A 82 -6.83 0.00 -18.25
CA GLY A 82 -7.97 0.90 -18.00
C GLY A 82 -8.92 0.46 -16.89
N ALA A 83 -9.35 -0.80 -16.90
CA ALA A 83 -10.23 -1.32 -15.85
C ALA A 83 -9.49 -1.52 -14.52
N LEU A 84 -8.25 -2.05 -14.55
CA LEU A 84 -7.46 -2.29 -13.33
C LEU A 84 -7.17 -1.01 -12.56
N LEU A 85 -6.69 0.02 -13.25
CA LEU A 85 -6.30 1.29 -12.63
C LEU A 85 -7.46 1.89 -11.82
N ASN A 86 -8.66 1.87 -12.40
CA ASN A 86 -9.87 2.43 -11.78
C ASN A 86 -10.48 1.53 -10.69
N SER A 87 -9.93 0.33 -10.48
CA SER A 87 -10.44 -0.65 -9.53
C SER A 87 -9.67 -0.72 -8.23
N ILE A 88 -8.50 -0.08 -8.14
CA ILE A 88 -7.70 -0.05 -6.93
C ILE A 88 -8.38 0.86 -5.91
N ASN A 89 -8.70 0.31 -4.75
CA ASN A 89 -9.42 1.00 -3.70
C ASN A 89 -8.76 0.75 -2.34
N VAL A 90 -9.10 1.61 -1.40
CA VAL A 90 -8.77 1.45 0.02
C VAL A 90 -10.06 1.08 0.74
N GLU A 91 -10.08 -0.08 1.41
CA GLU A 91 -11.17 -0.56 2.24
C GLU A 91 -10.73 -0.53 3.70
N GLU A 92 -11.51 0.11 4.58
CA GLU A 92 -11.25 0.12 6.02
C GLU A 92 -11.74 -1.19 6.63
N THR A 93 -10.83 -1.97 7.22
CA THR A 93 -11.14 -3.31 7.75
C THR A 93 -11.22 -3.35 9.28
N GLY A 94 -10.74 -2.31 9.95
CA GLY A 94 -10.77 -2.17 11.40
C GLY A 94 -10.16 -0.85 11.87
N ASP A 95 -10.02 -0.69 13.19
CA ASP A 95 -9.30 0.46 13.73
C ASP A 95 -7.84 0.43 13.23
N ARG A 96 -7.39 1.52 12.61
CA ARG A 96 -6.04 1.67 12.04
C ARG A 96 -5.65 0.56 11.06
N SER A 97 -6.65 -0.09 10.45
CA SER A 97 -6.47 -1.24 9.58
C SER A 97 -7.14 -1.02 8.23
N TYR A 98 -6.36 -1.16 7.16
CA TYR A 98 -6.79 -0.90 5.79
C TYR A 98 -6.34 -2.01 4.85
N LEU A 99 -7.20 -2.34 3.90
CA LEU A 99 -6.89 -3.21 2.77
C LEU A 99 -6.82 -2.37 1.50
N VAL A 100 -5.68 -2.41 0.82
CA VAL A 100 -5.48 -1.75 -0.47
C VAL A 100 -5.47 -2.83 -1.54
N GLY A 101 -6.44 -2.82 -2.46
CA GLY A 101 -6.63 -3.93 -3.39
C GLY A 101 -7.59 -3.60 -4.54
N THR A 102 -7.84 -4.58 -5.41
CA THR A 102 -8.76 -4.41 -6.56
C THR A 102 -10.19 -4.83 -6.24
N SER A 103 -11.16 -4.06 -6.73
CA SER A 103 -12.57 -4.44 -6.70
C SER A 103 -13.00 -5.36 -7.85
N ILE A 104 -12.13 -5.62 -8.84
CA ILE A 104 -12.51 -6.47 -9.97
C ILE A 104 -12.39 -7.94 -9.58
N GLU A 105 -13.53 -8.63 -9.67
CA GLU A 105 -13.58 -10.08 -9.63
C GLU A 105 -13.07 -10.65 -10.97
N HIS A 106 -12.20 -11.66 -10.87
CA HIS A 106 -11.61 -12.40 -11.98
C HIS A 106 -10.76 -11.59 -12.97
N PHE A 107 -10.07 -10.53 -12.52
CA PHE A 107 -9.32 -9.63 -13.42
C PHE A 107 -8.14 -10.27 -14.17
N TYR A 108 -7.63 -11.44 -13.76
CA TYR A 108 -6.33 -11.91 -14.25
C TYR A 108 -6.36 -12.89 -15.44
N PRO A 109 -5.58 -12.61 -16.52
CA PRO A 109 -4.77 -13.62 -17.18
C PRO A 109 -3.48 -13.80 -16.36
N LEU A 110 -3.51 -14.72 -15.38
CA LEU A 110 -2.41 -15.12 -14.47
C LEU A 110 -1.02 -14.67 -14.96
N THR A 111 -0.51 -13.52 -14.50
CA THR A 111 0.90 -13.20 -14.72
C THR A 111 1.69 -13.83 -13.58
N ILE A 112 1.76 -15.16 -13.66
CA ILE A 112 2.76 -16.04 -13.06
C ILE A 112 3.34 -15.50 -11.74
N GLU A 113 2.53 -15.49 -10.69
CA GLU A 113 3.08 -15.27 -9.36
C GLU A 113 3.87 -16.50 -8.88
N LYS A 114 3.57 -17.72 -9.41
CA LYS A 114 4.26 -18.97 -9.01
C LYS A 114 4.48 -20.03 -10.12
N GLY A 115 4.61 -19.64 -11.39
CA GLY A 115 4.76 -20.57 -12.54
C GLY A 115 5.92 -20.26 -13.51
N ARG A 116 7.16 -20.19 -13.02
CA ARG A 116 8.42 -20.49 -13.75
C ARG A 116 8.49 -20.16 -15.27
N GLY A 117 8.51 -18.88 -15.66
CA GLY A 117 9.08 -18.53 -16.98
C GLY A 117 8.56 -17.25 -17.61
N ALA A 118 9.18 -16.90 -18.74
CA ALA A 118 8.80 -15.74 -19.53
C ALA A 118 7.39 -15.93 -20.14
N VAL A 119 6.58 -14.87 -20.13
CA VAL A 119 5.23 -14.88 -20.69
C VAL A 119 5.33 -14.94 -22.21
N VAL A 120 4.77 -16.00 -22.80
CA VAL A 120 4.76 -16.21 -24.26
C VAL A 120 3.42 -15.81 -24.86
N PRO A 121 3.39 -15.13 -26.01
CA PRO A 121 2.14 -14.81 -26.68
C PRO A 121 1.48 -16.08 -27.24
N VAL A 122 0.17 -16.24 -27.01
CA VAL A 122 -0.64 -17.36 -27.52
C VAL A 122 -0.65 -17.38 -29.06
N THR A 123 -0.67 -16.20 -29.68
CA THR A 123 -0.51 -16.03 -31.13
C THR A 123 0.72 -15.17 -31.40
N LYS A 124 1.67 -15.73 -32.15
CA LYS A 124 2.92 -15.04 -32.51
C LYS A 124 2.68 -14.22 -33.76
N LYS A 125 3.02 -12.94 -33.71
CA LYS A 125 3.05 -12.08 -34.91
C LYS A 125 4.51 -11.73 -35.20
N PHE A 126 4.90 -11.97 -36.44
CA PHE A 126 6.19 -11.52 -36.94
C PHE A 126 5.96 -10.24 -37.72
N LEU A 127 6.65 -9.18 -37.32
CA LEU A 127 6.75 -7.99 -38.13
C LEU A 127 7.93 -8.18 -39.07
N HIS A 128 7.66 -8.42 -40.35
CA HIS A 128 8.69 -8.48 -41.37
C HIS A 128 8.70 -7.17 -42.17
N TYR A 129 9.89 -6.65 -42.45
CA TYR A 129 10.12 -5.57 -43.38
C TYR A 129 10.95 -6.11 -44.54
N TYR A 130 10.38 -6.00 -45.73
CA TYR A 130 11.01 -6.37 -46.98
C TYR A 130 11.30 -5.11 -47.80
N THR A 131 12.40 -5.12 -48.54
CA THR A 131 12.64 -4.13 -49.61
C THR A 131 11.64 -4.35 -50.75
N LEU A 132 11.53 -3.36 -51.65
CA LEU A 132 10.75 -3.51 -52.89
C LEU A 132 11.25 -4.65 -53.79
N SER A 133 12.51 -5.07 -53.63
CA SER A 133 13.12 -6.20 -54.33
C SER A 133 12.90 -7.55 -53.62
N GLY A 134 12.15 -7.59 -52.52
CA GLY A 134 11.81 -8.81 -51.79
C GLY A 134 12.87 -9.29 -50.80
N VAL A 135 13.90 -8.50 -50.53
CA VAL A 135 14.94 -8.85 -49.53
C VAL A 135 14.45 -8.46 -48.14
N GLU A 136 14.45 -9.41 -47.20
CA GLU A 136 14.13 -9.14 -45.81
C GLU A 136 15.24 -8.31 -45.16
N ILE A 137 14.90 -7.13 -44.66
CA ILE A 137 15.84 -6.20 -44.00
C ILE A 137 15.66 -6.18 -42.49
N PHE A 138 14.52 -6.64 -42.00
CA PHE A 138 14.22 -6.65 -40.58
C PHE A 138 13.07 -7.62 -40.28
N SER A 139 13.25 -8.47 -39.29
CA SER A 139 12.14 -9.13 -38.61
C SER A 139 12.18 -8.85 -37.12
N LYS A 140 11.01 -8.54 -36.55
CA LYS A 140 10.82 -8.48 -35.10
C LYS A 140 9.82 -9.54 -34.68
N TYR A 141 10.28 -10.37 -33.77
CA TYR A 141 9.48 -11.42 -33.13
C TYR A 141 8.83 -10.90 -31.85
N SER A 142 7.58 -11.29 -31.60
CA SER A 142 6.95 -11.15 -30.29
C SER A 142 7.65 -12.12 -29.31
N SER A 143 8.76 -11.68 -28.71
CA SER A 143 9.57 -12.47 -27.79
C SER A 143 8.88 -12.66 -26.44
N PRO A 144 9.23 -13.74 -25.70
CA PRO A 144 8.80 -13.87 -24.32
C PRO A 144 9.24 -12.63 -23.51
N THR A 145 8.37 -12.11 -22.65
CA THR A 145 8.74 -11.03 -21.72
C THR A 145 8.91 -11.58 -20.32
N SER A 146 9.85 -11.03 -19.55
CA SER A 146 9.93 -11.30 -18.12
C SER A 146 8.64 -10.86 -17.42
N PRO A 147 8.15 -11.62 -16.43
CA PRO A 147 7.04 -11.19 -15.59
C PRO A 147 7.40 -9.87 -14.88
N LYS A 148 6.42 -8.98 -14.75
CA LYS A 148 6.55 -7.70 -14.06
C LYS A 148 5.51 -7.63 -12.94
N PRO A 149 5.88 -7.90 -11.67
CA PRO A 149 4.95 -7.83 -10.55
C PRO A 149 4.41 -6.41 -10.39
N PHE A 150 3.13 -6.29 -10.04
CA PHE A 150 2.39 -5.02 -10.05
C PHE A 150 2.40 -4.32 -8.69
N VAL A 151 2.47 -5.08 -7.60
CA VAL A 151 2.34 -4.55 -6.23
C VAL A 151 3.66 -4.55 -5.46
N GLU A 152 4.57 -5.48 -5.74
CA GLU A 152 5.85 -5.60 -5.02
C GLU A 152 6.63 -4.27 -4.94
N LEU A 153 6.72 -3.51 -6.04
CA LEU A 153 7.43 -2.22 -6.03
C LEU A 153 6.72 -1.16 -5.18
N ALA A 154 5.39 -1.12 -5.22
CA ALA A 154 4.61 -0.20 -4.39
C ALA A 154 4.77 -0.57 -2.90
N TYR A 155 4.66 -1.86 -2.57
CA TYR A 155 4.86 -2.37 -1.22
C TYR A 155 6.25 -2.01 -0.65
N GLN A 156 7.32 -2.28 -1.40
CA GLN A 156 8.69 -1.98 -0.96
C GLN A 156 8.92 -0.48 -0.74
N GLN A 157 8.33 0.38 -1.57
CA GLN A 157 8.43 1.83 -1.40
C GLN A 157 7.66 2.33 -0.17
N VAL A 158 6.42 1.86 0.01
CA VAL A 158 5.57 2.19 1.15
C VAL A 158 6.23 1.76 2.45
N LEU A 159 6.80 0.55 2.49
CA LEU A 159 7.48 0.03 3.68
C LEU A 159 8.65 0.92 4.11
N GLY A 160 9.36 1.52 3.16
CA GLY A 160 10.43 2.48 3.43
C GLY A 160 9.96 3.86 3.91
N GLU A 161 8.72 4.25 3.62
CA GLU A 161 8.12 5.55 4.02
C GLU A 161 7.21 5.42 5.26
N ALA A 162 6.88 4.19 5.69
CA ALA A 162 5.83 3.92 6.67
C ALA A 162 6.06 4.62 8.01
N GLU A 163 7.26 4.46 8.59
CA GLU A 163 7.60 5.04 9.89
C GLU A 163 7.48 6.57 9.89
N ASP A 164 8.02 7.23 8.87
CA ASP A 164 7.98 8.69 8.72
C ASP A 164 6.54 9.21 8.61
N ILE A 165 5.69 8.53 7.84
CA ILE A 165 4.28 8.92 7.66
C ILE A 165 3.53 8.82 8.99
N ILE A 166 3.73 7.74 9.75
CA ILE A 166 3.07 7.56 11.05
C ILE A 166 3.55 8.60 12.05
N TRP A 167 4.87 8.75 12.25
CA TRP A 167 5.42 9.66 13.25
C TRP A 167 5.10 11.12 12.96
N ARG A 168 5.15 11.54 11.70
CA ARG A 168 4.75 12.90 11.30
C ARG A 168 3.30 13.20 11.67
N ASN A 169 2.40 12.24 11.49
CA ASN A 169 0.99 12.43 11.84
C ASN A 169 0.75 12.45 13.35
N ILE A 170 1.52 11.67 14.12
CA ILE A 170 1.53 11.76 15.59
C ILE A 170 2.00 13.14 16.03
N ALA A 171 3.17 13.59 15.56
CA ALA A 171 3.76 14.88 15.92
C ALA A 171 2.82 16.07 15.61
N ASN A 172 2.19 16.06 14.43
CA ASN A 172 1.27 17.12 14.01
C ASN A 172 0.01 17.26 14.90
N VAL A 173 -0.38 16.19 15.60
CA VAL A 173 -1.53 16.21 16.50
C VAL A 173 -1.11 16.59 17.91
N THR A 174 0.10 16.21 18.34
CA THR A 174 0.63 16.50 19.68
C THR A 174 1.23 17.91 19.84
N ASP A 175 1.60 18.59 18.75
CA ASP A 175 2.11 19.97 18.77
C ASP A 175 1.00 21.05 18.86
N ARG A 176 -0.25 20.67 19.11
CA ARG A 176 -1.41 21.56 19.27
C ARG A 176 -1.77 21.76 20.73
#